data_AF-A0A7X7FIY6-F1
#
_entry.id   AF-A0A7X7FIY6-F1
#
_cell.length_a   1.000
_cell.length_b   1.000
_cell.length_c   1.000
_cell.angle_alpha   90.00
_cell.angle_beta   90.00
_cell.angle_gamma   90.00
#
_symmetry.space_group_name_H-M   'P 1'
#
loop_
_entity.id
_entity.type
_entity.pdbx_description
1 polymer ?
#
loop_
_entity_poly.entity_id
_entity_poly.type
_entity_poly.pdbx_seq_one_letter_code
_entity_poly.pdbx_strand_id
1 'polypeptide(L)'
;MFFKAFSGNASDGAATGHLYQDVPATPGTQYILKGWAGAEAHFLAGAEFAIEFFNGGGTLISGATLDLVAAGLFLPNGEPFNYKQYTVTATAPVGTSFVRARVSMIDGMPNPAGGGQAFVVDDFELVPEPSTALGMVLLGAAALVRRRR
;
A
#
# COMPACT_ATOMS: atom_id res chain seq x y z
N MET A 1 -9.91 -1.98 9.64
CA MET A 1 -9.87 -3.45 9.37
C MET A 1 -8.80 -4.09 10.26
N PHE A 2 -8.89 -5.39 10.58
CA PHE A 2 -7.76 -6.11 11.20
C PHE A 2 -7.52 -7.49 10.54
N PHE A 3 -6.26 -7.93 10.59
CA PHE A 3 -5.82 -9.28 10.30
C PHE A 3 -5.47 -9.99 11.61
N LYS A 4 -5.83 -11.27 11.70
CA LYS A 4 -5.40 -12.16 12.79
C LYS A 4 -5.37 -13.59 12.26
N ALA A 5 -4.26 -14.27 12.43
CA ALA A 5 -4.16 -15.69 12.15
C ALA A 5 -4.92 -16.47 13.23
N PHE A 6 -5.98 -17.18 12.83
CA PHE A 6 -6.70 -18.15 13.69
C PHE A 6 -6.31 -19.59 13.38
N SER A 7 -5.73 -19.82 12.21
CA SER A 7 -5.21 -21.08 11.73
C SER A 7 -3.74 -20.91 11.32
N GLY A 8 -3.03 -22.03 11.26
CA GLY A 8 -1.63 -22.11 10.92
C GLY A 8 -0.82 -22.67 12.09
N ASN A 9 0.01 -23.67 11.80
CA ASN A 9 0.90 -24.30 12.75
C ASN A 9 2.01 -25.02 11.96
N ALA A 10 2.95 -25.67 12.65
CA ALA A 10 4.04 -26.38 12.00
C ALA A 10 3.58 -27.51 11.05
N SER A 11 2.33 -27.97 11.17
CA SER A 11 1.73 -29.05 10.37
C SER A 11 0.85 -28.55 9.23
N ASP A 12 0.08 -27.48 9.45
CA ASP A 12 -0.91 -26.97 8.48
C ASP A 12 -0.41 -25.78 7.62
N GLY A 13 0.78 -25.26 7.94
CA GLY A 13 1.40 -24.13 7.24
C GLY A 13 0.91 -22.75 7.70
N ALA A 14 1.65 -21.70 7.35
CA ALA A 14 1.30 -20.34 7.75
C ALA A 14 0.18 -19.74 6.89
N ALA A 15 -0.59 -18.80 7.46
CA ALA A 15 -1.71 -18.16 6.78
C ALA A 15 -1.32 -16.79 6.20
N THR A 16 -1.56 -16.59 4.91
CA THR A 16 -1.37 -15.30 4.24
C THR A 16 -2.71 -14.72 3.83
N GLY A 17 -2.93 -13.44 4.15
CA GLY A 17 -4.16 -12.72 3.85
C GLY A 17 -3.89 -11.38 3.18
N HIS A 18 -4.72 -11.03 2.21
CA HIS A 18 -4.62 -9.78 1.46
C HIS A 18 -5.97 -9.04 1.50
N LEU A 19 -5.94 -7.73 1.74
CA LEU A 19 -7.00 -6.82 1.32
C LEU A 19 -6.44 -5.96 0.20
N TYR A 20 -7.18 -5.84 -0.90
CA TYR A 20 -6.78 -4.98 -2.00
C TYR A 20 -7.96 -4.32 -2.69
N GLN A 21 -7.67 -3.24 -3.39
CA GLN A 21 -8.59 -2.58 -4.31
C GLN A 21 -7.86 -2.24 -5.61
N ASP A 22 -8.49 -2.58 -6.73
CA ASP A 22 -8.03 -2.23 -8.06
C ASP A 22 -8.72 -0.95 -8.53
N VAL A 23 -7.96 0.01 -9.05
CA VAL A 23 -8.49 1.26 -9.61
C VAL A 23 -7.85 1.55 -10.98
N PRO A 24 -8.57 2.18 -11.92
CA PRO A 24 -8.00 2.58 -13.21
C PRO A 24 -6.73 3.41 -13.04
N ALA A 25 -5.73 3.18 -13.88
CA ALA A 25 -4.45 3.86 -13.79
C ALA A 25 -3.95 4.33 -15.17
N THR A 26 -3.30 5.49 -15.16
CA THR A 26 -2.64 6.06 -16.34
C THR A 26 -1.13 5.80 -16.30
N PRO A 27 -0.53 5.21 -17.35
CA PRO A 27 0.93 5.09 -17.49
C PRO A 27 1.66 6.42 -17.29
N GLY A 28 2.84 6.39 -16.67
CA GLY A 28 3.67 7.56 -16.37
C GLY A 28 3.21 8.39 -15.18
N THR A 29 2.06 8.06 -14.57
CA THR A 29 1.56 8.73 -13.36
C THR A 29 2.19 8.10 -12.12
N GLN A 30 2.66 8.94 -11.18
CA GLN A 30 3.07 8.48 -9.85
C GLN A 30 1.83 8.30 -8.97
N TYR A 31 1.80 7.21 -8.21
CA TYR A 31 0.76 6.90 -7.24
C TYR A 31 1.39 6.86 -5.85
N ILE A 32 0.66 7.43 -4.89
CA ILE A 32 1.04 7.47 -3.47
C ILE A 32 -0.06 6.75 -2.68
N LEU A 33 0.31 5.64 -2.06
CA LEU A 33 -0.53 4.91 -1.11
C LEU A 33 -0.15 5.34 0.29
N LYS A 34 -1.13 5.80 1.06
CA LYS A 34 -1.02 6.06 2.49
C LYS A 34 -2.00 5.18 3.24
N GLY A 35 -1.67 4.86 4.47
CA GLY A 35 -2.56 4.16 5.37
C GLY A 35 -1.97 4.13 6.77
N TRP A 36 -2.83 3.99 7.76
CA TRP A 36 -2.41 3.81 9.14
C TRP A 36 -2.34 2.33 9.49
N ALA A 37 -1.29 1.95 10.22
CA ALA A 37 -1.07 0.58 10.62
C ALA A 37 -0.48 0.50 12.03
N GLY A 38 -0.81 -0.58 12.74
CA GLY A 38 -0.23 -0.96 14.02
C GLY A 38 -0.42 -2.44 14.28
N ALA A 39 0.37 -2.99 15.19
CA ALA A 39 0.29 -4.39 15.55
C ALA A 39 0.41 -4.59 17.06
N GLU A 40 -0.30 -5.58 17.57
CA GLU A 40 -0.14 -6.03 18.94
C GLU A 40 1.22 -6.72 19.15
N ALA A 41 1.73 -6.68 20.39
CA ALA A 41 3.08 -7.15 20.71
C ALA A 41 3.36 -8.62 20.38
N HIS A 42 2.31 -9.45 20.28
CA HIS A 42 2.43 -10.87 19.98
C HIS A 42 1.99 -11.22 18.55
N PHE A 43 1.86 -10.24 17.65
CA PHE A 43 1.63 -10.48 16.23
C PHE A 43 2.85 -11.20 15.61
N LEU A 44 2.62 -12.39 15.06
CA LEU A 44 3.64 -13.26 14.45
C LEU A 44 3.37 -13.45 12.95
N ALA A 45 3.70 -12.43 12.16
CA ALA A 45 3.63 -12.47 10.71
C ALA A 45 4.49 -11.34 10.10
N GLY A 46 4.71 -11.40 8.78
CA GLY A 46 5.06 -10.22 7.99
C GLY A 46 3.84 -9.31 7.80
N ALA A 47 4.10 -8.02 7.59
CA ALA A 47 3.07 -7.03 7.30
C ALA A 47 3.56 -6.09 6.19
N GLU A 48 2.73 -5.90 5.16
CA GLU A 48 3.14 -5.16 3.97
C GLU A 48 2.06 -4.20 3.47
N PHE A 49 2.48 -3.04 2.97
CA PHE A 49 1.71 -2.25 2.02
C PHE A 49 2.33 -2.38 0.62
N ALA A 50 1.51 -2.40 -0.43
CA ALA A 50 2.00 -2.49 -1.80
C ALA A 50 1.17 -1.66 -2.80
N ILE A 51 1.87 -1.13 -3.79
CA ILE A 51 1.32 -0.59 -5.04
C ILE A 51 1.74 -1.53 -6.16
N GLU A 52 0.80 -2.11 -6.89
CA GLU A 52 1.06 -3.07 -7.96
C GLU A 52 0.38 -2.61 -9.26
N PHE A 53 1.11 -2.57 -10.37
CA PHE A 53 0.60 -2.12 -11.66
C PHE A 53 0.37 -3.29 -12.60
N PHE A 54 -0.82 -3.35 -13.18
CA PHE A 54 -1.26 -4.45 -14.04
C PHE A 54 -1.60 -3.95 -15.44
N ASN A 55 -1.40 -4.81 -16.44
CA ASN A 55 -1.85 -4.54 -17.81
C ASN A 55 -3.35 -4.83 -17.98
N GLY A 56 -3.90 -4.57 -19.18
CA GLY A 56 -5.31 -4.83 -19.48
C GLY A 56 -5.72 -6.30 -19.45
N GLY A 57 -4.76 -7.23 -19.47
CA GLY A 57 -4.99 -8.67 -19.31
C GLY A 57 -4.86 -9.16 -17.87
N GLY A 58 -4.69 -8.26 -16.89
CA GLY A 58 -4.53 -8.64 -15.48
C GLY A 58 -3.16 -9.22 -15.12
N THR A 59 -2.15 -9.06 -15.97
CA THR A 59 -0.77 -9.46 -15.67
C THR A 59 -0.06 -8.35 -14.90
N LEU A 60 0.61 -8.71 -13.79
CA LEU A 60 1.48 -7.80 -13.05
C LEU A 60 2.66 -7.37 -13.92
N ILE A 61 2.84 -6.05 -14.07
CA ILE A 61 3.96 -5.46 -14.82
C ILE A 61 5.09 -5.10 -13.86
N SER A 62 4.75 -4.43 -12.76
CA SER A 62 5.70 -3.97 -11.74
C SER A 62 4.96 -3.61 -10.46
N GLY A 63 5.69 -3.33 -9.39
CA GLY A 63 5.12 -2.80 -8.16
C GLY A 63 6.18 -2.27 -7.21
N ALA A 64 5.74 -1.71 -6.10
CA ALA A 64 6.55 -1.36 -4.95
C ALA A 64 5.88 -1.89 -3.68
N THR A 65 6.70 -2.43 -2.77
CA THR A 65 6.25 -2.99 -1.50
C THR A 65 7.02 -2.32 -0.37
N LEU A 66 6.32 -2.02 0.73
CA LEU A 66 6.91 -1.59 1.98
C LEU A 66 6.68 -2.67 3.04
N ASP A 67 7.78 -3.25 3.51
CA ASP A 67 7.79 -4.09 4.71
C ASP A 67 7.59 -3.19 5.94
N LEU A 68 6.42 -3.31 6.57
CA LEU A 68 6.06 -2.50 7.72
C LEU A 68 6.88 -2.88 8.96
N VAL A 69 7.27 -4.15 9.10
CA VAL A 69 8.10 -4.63 10.22
C VAL A 69 9.46 -3.95 10.16
N ALA A 70 10.11 -3.99 8.99
CA ALA A 70 11.36 -3.27 8.76
C ALA A 70 11.20 -1.74 8.87
N ALA A 71 10.05 -1.20 8.47
CA ALA A 71 9.70 0.22 8.63
C ALA A 71 9.28 0.59 10.06
N GLY A 72 9.42 -0.32 11.02
CA GLY A 72 9.26 -0.03 12.44
C GLY A 72 7.85 -0.18 12.99
N LEU A 73 7.02 -1.09 12.45
CA LEU A 73 5.69 -1.44 12.98
C LEU A 73 5.65 -1.64 14.50
N PHE A 74 6.70 -2.26 15.05
CA PHE A 74 6.81 -2.53 16.48
C PHE A 74 7.57 -1.45 17.27
N LEU A 75 8.07 -0.38 16.63
CA LEU A 75 8.76 0.69 17.33
C LEU A 75 7.76 1.51 18.16
N PRO A 76 7.96 1.59 19.49
CA PRO A 76 7.07 2.37 20.36
C PRO A 76 6.99 3.84 19.96
N ASN A 77 5.77 4.37 19.87
CA ASN A 77 5.51 5.79 19.62
C ASN A 77 4.54 6.42 20.62
N GLY A 78 4.16 5.69 21.67
CA GLY A 78 3.20 6.15 22.69
C GLY A 78 1.72 5.90 22.33
N GLU A 79 1.43 5.43 21.11
CA GLU A 79 0.07 5.12 20.67
C GLU A 79 -0.27 3.63 20.90
N PRO A 80 -1.56 3.29 21.11
CA PRO A 80 -2.01 1.89 21.11
C PRO A 80 -1.54 1.15 19.85
N PHE A 81 -1.06 -0.09 19.99
CA PHE A 81 -0.52 -0.91 18.89
C PHE A 81 0.65 -0.28 18.10
N ASN A 82 1.27 0.77 18.65
CA ASN A 82 2.26 1.60 17.96
C ASN A 82 1.71 2.20 16.65
N TYR A 83 0.42 2.54 16.62
CA TYR A 83 -0.30 2.95 15.42
C TYR A 83 0.35 4.17 14.76
N LYS A 84 0.65 4.10 13.46
CA LYS A 84 1.26 5.20 12.70
C LYS A 84 0.98 5.11 11.20
N GLN A 85 1.16 6.22 10.50
CA GLN A 85 0.97 6.28 9.06
C GLN A 85 2.20 5.80 8.30
N TYR A 86 1.96 5.03 7.24
CA TYR A 86 2.97 4.56 6.29
C TYR A 86 2.68 5.09 4.90
N THR A 87 3.70 5.15 4.05
CA THR A 87 3.58 5.66 2.68
C THR A 87 4.38 4.80 1.72
N VAL A 88 3.76 4.41 0.61
CA VAL A 88 4.40 3.72 -0.51
C VAL A 88 4.18 4.57 -1.76
N THR A 89 5.21 4.71 -2.59
CA THR A 89 5.13 5.50 -3.82
C THR A 89 5.67 4.70 -4.99
N ALA A 90 4.98 4.70 -6.12
CA ALA A 90 5.48 4.06 -7.35
C ALA A 90 4.92 4.75 -8.60
N THR A 91 5.67 4.69 -9.70
CA THR A 91 5.24 5.26 -10.99
C THR A 91 4.75 4.15 -11.92
N ALA A 92 3.55 4.33 -12.47
CA ALA A 92 2.95 3.35 -13.38
C ALA A 92 3.81 3.20 -14.66
N PRO A 93 4.31 1.99 -14.99
CA PRO A 93 5.05 1.76 -16.22
C PRO A 93 4.14 1.84 -17.47
N VAL A 94 4.77 1.90 -18.65
CA VAL A 94 4.08 1.76 -19.93
C VAL A 94 3.28 0.45 -19.96
N GLY A 95 2.06 0.50 -20.49
CA GLY A 95 1.16 -0.65 -20.58
C GLY A 95 0.30 -0.88 -19.34
N THR A 96 0.45 -0.07 -18.29
CA THR A 96 -0.44 -0.09 -17.13
C THR A 96 -1.87 0.26 -17.54
N SER A 97 -2.83 -0.54 -17.06
CA SER A 97 -4.28 -0.31 -17.22
C SER A 97 -4.93 0.01 -15.87
N PHE A 98 -4.50 -0.69 -14.81
CA PHE A 98 -4.97 -0.46 -13.45
C PHE A 98 -3.84 -0.62 -12.43
N VAL A 99 -4.04 0.00 -11.29
CA VAL A 99 -3.18 -0.10 -10.11
C VAL A 99 -3.96 -0.75 -8.98
N ARG A 100 -3.28 -1.61 -8.23
CA ARG A 100 -3.77 -2.25 -7.02
C ARG A 100 -3.09 -1.63 -5.81
N ALA A 101 -3.89 -1.11 -4.89
CA ALA A 101 -3.45 -0.84 -3.53
C ALA A 101 -3.71 -2.09 -2.69
N ARG A 102 -2.69 -2.60 -2.00
CA ARG A 102 -2.78 -3.84 -1.21
C ARG A 102 -2.18 -3.66 0.18
N VAL A 103 -2.80 -4.29 1.16
CA VAL A 103 -2.23 -4.59 2.47
C VAL A 103 -2.24 -6.09 2.69
N SER A 104 -1.19 -6.61 3.33
CA SER A 104 -1.05 -8.03 3.60
C SER A 104 -0.62 -8.34 5.03
N MET A 105 -1.13 -9.46 5.54
CA MET A 105 -0.48 -10.27 6.55
C MET A 105 0.19 -11.45 5.82
N ILE A 106 1.50 -11.63 6.00
CA ILE A 106 2.30 -12.66 5.32
C ILE A 106 2.74 -13.70 6.34
N ASP A 107 2.52 -14.97 6.05
CA ASP A 107 2.96 -16.10 6.88
C ASP A 107 2.55 -15.98 8.36
N GLY A 108 1.30 -15.56 8.58
CA GLY A 108 0.72 -15.39 9.90
C GLY A 108 0.52 -16.71 10.62
N MET A 109 0.95 -16.74 11.88
CA MET A 109 0.82 -17.89 12.77
C MET A 109 0.15 -17.46 14.08
N PRO A 110 -0.79 -18.25 14.62
CA PRO A 110 -1.31 -18.01 15.96
C PRO A 110 -0.18 -18.15 16.98
N ASN A 111 -0.04 -17.19 17.89
CA ASN A 111 0.92 -17.30 18.97
C ASN A 111 0.39 -18.26 20.05
N PRO A 112 1.05 -19.41 20.30
CA PRO A 112 0.58 -20.40 21.27
C PRO A 112 0.65 -19.90 22.72
N ALA A 113 1.44 -18.86 23.01
CA ALA A 113 1.48 -18.22 24.31
C ALA A 113 0.25 -17.31 24.56
N GLY A 114 -0.62 -17.11 23.57
CA GLY A 114 -1.80 -16.24 23.67
C GLY A 114 -1.46 -14.75 23.48
N GLY A 115 -2.24 -13.89 24.12
CA GLY A 115 -2.07 -12.43 24.05
C GLY A 115 -2.67 -11.76 22.81
N GLY A 116 -2.42 -10.45 22.70
CA GLY A 116 -2.82 -9.63 21.55
C GLY A 116 -1.98 -9.93 20.31
N GLN A 117 -2.63 -10.27 19.19
CA GLN A 117 -2.02 -10.73 17.94
C GLN A 117 -2.61 -10.05 16.69
N ALA A 118 -3.38 -8.98 16.86
CA ALA A 118 -4.01 -8.27 15.76
C ALA A 118 -2.98 -7.39 15.04
N PHE A 119 -3.04 -7.43 13.71
CA PHE A 119 -2.48 -6.41 12.83
C PHE A 119 -3.63 -5.55 12.32
N VAL A 120 -3.66 -4.29 12.72
CA VAL A 120 -4.78 -3.37 12.48
C VAL A 120 -4.36 -2.32 11.47
N VAL A 121 -5.25 -2.03 10.53
CA VAL A 121 -5.03 -1.02 9.50
C VAL A 121 -6.30 -0.24 9.20
N ASP A 122 -6.14 1.03 8.87
CA ASP A 122 -7.25 1.95 8.60
C ASP A 122 -6.84 3.12 7.71
N ASP A 123 -7.85 3.87 7.26
CA ASP A 123 -7.70 5.15 6.56
C ASP A 123 -6.71 5.07 5.37
N PHE A 124 -6.98 4.11 4.49
CA PHE A 124 -6.21 3.92 3.26
C PHE A 124 -6.61 4.95 2.21
N GLU A 125 -5.60 5.57 1.62
CA GLU A 125 -5.75 6.53 0.54
C GLU A 125 -4.75 6.22 -0.57
N LEU A 126 -5.23 6.07 -1.80
CA LEU A 126 -4.39 6.00 -2.99
C LEU A 126 -4.66 7.24 -3.87
N VAL A 127 -3.67 8.11 -3.99
CA VAL A 127 -3.77 9.32 -4.81
C VAL A 127 -2.78 9.28 -5.97
N PRO A 128 -3.23 9.55 -7.22
CA PRO A 128 -2.32 9.90 -8.29
C PRO A 128 -1.74 11.29 -8.03
N GLU A 129 -0.43 11.46 -8.16
CA GLU A 129 0.19 12.79 -8.19
C GLU A 129 -0.40 13.58 -9.37
N PRO A 130 -0.73 14.87 -9.19
CA PRO A 130 -1.20 15.69 -10.29
C PRO A 130 -0.17 15.63 -11.41
N SER A 131 -0.59 15.19 -12.60
CA SER A 131 0.32 15.17 -13.73
C SER A 131 0.77 16.60 -14.02
N THR A 132 2.03 16.91 -13.70
CA THR A 132 2.65 18.21 -13.99
C THR A 132 2.56 18.56 -15.49
N ALA A 133 2.32 17.56 -16.34
CA ALA A 133 1.97 17.71 -17.75
C ALA A 133 0.73 18.59 -18.01
N LEU A 134 -0.35 18.48 -17.22
CA LEU A 134 -1.53 19.35 -17.39
C LEU A 134 -1.23 20.80 -16.99
N GLY A 135 -0.43 21.00 -15.93
CA GLY A 135 0.00 22.33 -15.50
C GLY A 135 0.87 23.04 -16.57
N MET A 136 1.78 22.31 -17.20
CA MET A 136 2.67 22.84 -18.24
C MET A 136 1.92 23.20 -19.53
N VAL A 137 0.93 22.41 -19.94
CA VAL A 137 0.11 22.72 -21.13
C VAL A 137 -0.75 23.97 -20.92
N LEU A 138 -1.32 24.15 -19.71
CA LEU A 138 -2.09 25.35 -19.37
C LEU A 138 -1.21 26.61 -19.30
N LEU A 139 0.00 26.50 -18.73
CA LEU A 139 0.97 27.60 -18.70
C LEU A 139 1.47 27.98 -20.10
N GLY A 140 1.74 26.99 -20.95
CA GLY A 140 2.12 27.21 -22.35
C GLY A 140 1.02 27.88 -23.17
N ALA A 141 -0.23 27.44 -23.02
CA ALA A 141 -1.38 28.03 -23.69
C ALA A 141 -1.64 29.48 -23.22
N ALA A 142 -1.55 29.75 -21.92
CA ALA A 142 -1.68 31.10 -21.39
C ALA A 142 -0.58 32.06 -21.89
N ALA A 143 0.66 31.58 -21.99
CA ALA A 143 1.77 32.36 -22.53
C ALA A 143 1.60 32.68 -24.03
N LEU A 144 1.06 31.75 -24.82
CA LEU A 144 0.75 31.96 -26.24
C LEU A 144 -0.40 32.94 -26.48
N VAL A 145 -1.44 32.92 -25.63
CA VAL A 145 -2.57 33.86 -25.72
C VAL A 145 -2.13 35.29 -25.35
N ARG A 146 -1.23 35.45 -24.38
CA ARG A 146 -0.77 36.78 -23.93
C ARG A 146 0.16 37.47 -24.93
N ARG A 147 0.80 36.72 -25.84
CA ARG A 147 1.72 37.27 -26.86
C ARG A 147 0.99 37.79 -28.11
N ARG A 148 -0.33 37.61 -28.21
CA ARG A 148 -1.17 38.00 -29.35
C ARG A 148 -2.06 39.24 -29.07
N ARG A 149 -1.84 39.95 -27.97
CA ARG A 149 -2.44 41.25 -27.69
C ARG A 149 -1.33 42.28 -27.56
#